data_AF-A0A0C2G8M9-F1
#
_entry.id   AF-A0A0C2G8M9-F1
#
_cell.length_a   1.000
_cell.length_b   1.000
_cell.length_c   1.000
_cell.angle_alpha   90.00
_cell.angle_beta   90.00
_cell.angle_gamma   90.00
#
_symmetry.space_group_name_H-M   'P 1'
#
loop_
_entity.id
_entity.type
_entity.pdbx_description
1 polymer ?
#
loop_
_entity_poly.entity_id
_entity_poly.type
_entity_poly.pdbx_seq_one_letter_code
_entity_poly.pdbx_strand_id
1 'polypeptide(L)'
;MEDDAEEIPQNQIVLHEDKKYYATAVESVEHNLPETIYNKEYLADLMDCPHIMRNVAIAGHLHHGKTTFLDCLMEQTHPEFFRAEDADTRYTDTLFIEQQRGCSIKSMPVTIVMQDTRHKSYLLNIIDTPGHVNFSDEVTAAYRLCDGVVIVVDAHEGRLDQKLRDNLRDARNNLFTVESVRAGQLNASRPLLLIADRSADLATMLHHTWTYQALIHDVLELDQNRVTISEKTGKKKEYDMSSGGSDKLWTKHKGSAFPLVAEAIQEDLEAYRNSEDEIKRLKHAMGMEGNEADAAISSLLSDTTAKLGSTVTSLPQLLEAKRLIDLHTNVATTLLDHIKQRKLDVLFELEQKLLQHSPLEMPLLQLLADLANPEDVLRVILINYLCQENMSKAELEEQINFLRERNVDESAIRFVQKMRSVSQLGKTAPEEHHGAGTKTINMFNKLLSHSSRFVMEGVKNLVPKKHNLPLTMVC
;
A
#
# COMPACT_ATOMS: atom_id res chain seq x y z
N MET A 1 22.93 55.95 -34.97
CA MET A 1 24.17 55.18 -35.09
C MET A 1 24.23 54.35 -33.84
N GLU A 2 24.24 53.03 -34.04
CA GLU A 2 24.65 51.97 -33.10
C GLU A 2 23.98 51.93 -31.72
N ASP A 3 23.01 51.01 -31.59
CA ASP A 3 22.78 50.29 -30.33
C ASP A 3 23.24 48.86 -30.56
N ASP A 4 24.28 48.46 -29.82
CA ASP A 4 24.90 47.14 -29.82
C ASP A 4 23.93 46.11 -29.24
N ALA A 5 23.47 45.18 -30.08
CA ALA A 5 22.83 43.96 -29.63
C ALA A 5 23.93 42.94 -29.29
N GLU A 6 24.20 42.75 -27.99
CA GLU A 6 24.96 41.60 -27.51
C GLU A 6 24.20 40.31 -27.84
N GLU A 7 24.69 39.56 -28.83
CA GLU A 7 24.26 38.19 -29.09
C GLU A 7 24.65 37.29 -27.91
N ILE A 8 23.64 36.70 -27.26
CA ILE A 8 23.79 35.65 -26.26
C ILE A 8 24.45 34.44 -26.94
N PRO A 9 25.59 33.90 -26.45
CA PRO A 9 26.21 32.77 -27.10
C PRO A 9 25.30 31.55 -26.96
N GLN A 10 24.86 31.01 -28.10
CA GLN A 10 24.24 29.69 -28.18
C GLN A 10 25.19 28.69 -27.51
N ASN A 11 24.70 27.99 -26.47
CA ASN A 11 25.36 26.84 -25.86
C ASN A 11 25.55 25.74 -26.92
N GLN A 12 26.63 25.85 -27.69
CA GLN A 12 27.08 24.80 -28.60
C GLN A 12 27.65 23.68 -27.75
N ILE A 13 27.10 22.48 -27.88
CA ILE A 13 27.66 21.26 -27.30
C ILE A 13 28.99 21.00 -28.01
N VAL A 14 30.10 21.38 -27.38
CA VAL A 14 31.44 20.98 -27.82
C VAL A 14 31.66 19.55 -27.32
N LEU A 15 31.41 18.56 -28.19
CA LEU A 15 31.93 17.21 -27.98
C LEU A 15 33.45 17.29 -28.16
N HIS A 16 34.21 17.27 -27.07
CA HIS A 16 35.66 17.09 -27.15
C HIS A 16 35.94 15.73 -27.80
N GLU A 17 36.40 15.72 -29.05
CA GLU A 17 36.77 14.52 -29.82
C GLU A 17 38.06 13.83 -29.32
N ASP A 18 38.58 14.21 -28.15
CA ASP A 18 39.83 13.69 -27.60
C ASP A 18 39.63 12.26 -27.06
N LYS A 19 39.82 11.28 -27.95
CA LYS A 19 39.90 9.83 -27.67
C LYS A 19 40.83 9.46 -26.51
N LYS A 20 41.74 10.36 -26.11
CA LYS A 20 42.70 10.18 -25.02
C LYS A 20 42.03 10.05 -23.64
N TYR A 21 40.91 10.73 -23.41
CA TYR A 21 40.21 10.68 -22.12
C TYR A 21 39.37 9.41 -21.94
N TYR A 22 38.89 8.81 -23.05
CA TYR A 22 38.13 7.56 -23.02
C TYR A 22 39.01 6.35 -22.70
N ALA A 23 40.23 6.26 -23.26
CA ALA A 23 41.10 5.10 -23.06
C ALA A 23 41.63 5.01 -21.62
N THR A 24 42.01 6.15 -21.02
CA THR A 24 42.67 6.18 -19.70
C THR A 24 41.72 5.82 -18.55
N ALA A 25 40.43 6.10 -18.67
CA ALA A 25 39.42 5.73 -17.66
C ALA A 25 39.03 4.23 -17.72
N VAL A 26 39.16 3.59 -18.88
CA VAL A 26 38.89 2.15 -19.03
C VAL A 26 40.08 1.32 -18.53
N GLU A 27 41.32 1.73 -18.81
CA GLU A 27 42.54 1.04 -18.34
C GLU A 27 42.68 1.03 -16.81
N SER A 28 42.23 2.07 -16.10
CA SER A 28 42.32 2.12 -14.63
C SER A 28 41.27 1.25 -13.92
N VAL A 29 40.15 0.93 -14.58
CA VAL A 29 39.06 0.10 -14.04
C VAL A 29 39.33 -1.39 -14.23
N GLU A 30 40.02 -1.79 -15.30
CA GLU A 30 40.33 -3.21 -15.56
C GLU A 30 41.33 -3.82 -14.56
N HIS A 31 42.21 -3.03 -13.94
CA HIS A 31 43.27 -3.55 -13.07
C HIS A 31 42.84 -3.84 -11.63
N ASN A 32 41.73 -3.28 -11.13
CA ASN A 32 41.23 -3.50 -9.77
C ASN A 32 39.70 -3.71 -9.77
N LEU A 33 39.23 -4.74 -10.49
CA LEU A 33 37.82 -5.11 -10.44
C LEU A 33 37.45 -5.61 -9.04
N PRO A 34 36.37 -5.09 -8.42
CA PRO A 34 35.95 -5.50 -7.07
C PRO A 34 35.62 -7.00 -7.02
N GLU A 35 35.87 -7.62 -5.87
CA GLU A 35 35.49 -9.02 -5.66
C GLU A 35 33.96 -9.18 -5.66
N THR A 36 33.48 -10.25 -6.28
CA THR A 36 32.07 -10.63 -6.37
C THR A 36 31.75 -11.76 -5.39
N ILE A 37 30.50 -11.83 -4.91
CA ILE A 37 30.02 -12.96 -4.09
C ILE A 37 29.96 -14.31 -4.85
N TYR A 38 30.10 -14.27 -6.17
CA TYR A 38 30.09 -15.42 -7.08
C TYR A 38 31.42 -15.53 -7.82
N ASN A 39 31.79 -16.74 -8.25
CA ASN A 39 32.97 -16.95 -9.09
C ASN A 39 32.74 -16.38 -10.51
N LYS A 40 33.74 -15.68 -11.07
CA LYS A 40 33.70 -15.16 -12.44
C LYS A 40 33.59 -16.26 -13.49
N GLU A 41 34.19 -17.43 -13.25
CA GLU A 41 34.03 -18.63 -14.10
C GLU A 41 32.57 -19.09 -14.12
N TYR A 42 31.92 -19.09 -12.95
CA TYR A 42 30.50 -19.45 -12.85
C TYR A 42 29.62 -18.46 -13.63
N LEU A 43 29.90 -17.15 -13.55
CA LEU A 43 29.20 -16.16 -14.37
C LEU A 43 29.40 -16.43 -15.87
N ALA A 44 30.62 -16.75 -16.30
CA ALA A 44 30.92 -17.08 -17.69
C ALA A 44 30.15 -18.32 -18.16
N ASP A 45 30.08 -19.38 -17.34
CA ASP A 45 29.30 -20.58 -17.65
C ASP A 45 27.79 -20.28 -17.81
N LEU A 46 27.24 -19.33 -17.05
CA LEU A 46 25.84 -18.91 -17.20
C LEU A 46 25.58 -18.16 -18.51
N MET A 47 26.60 -17.51 -19.11
CA MET A 47 26.46 -16.81 -20.39
C MET A 47 26.15 -17.77 -21.55
N ASP A 48 26.58 -19.04 -21.45
CA ASP A 48 26.29 -20.09 -22.42
C ASP A 48 24.84 -20.62 -22.31
N CYS A 49 24.07 -20.13 -21.35
CA CYS A 49 22.71 -20.58 -21.06
C CYS A 49 21.66 -19.44 -21.26
N PRO A 50 21.23 -19.14 -22.50
CA PRO A 50 20.29 -18.03 -22.78
C PRO A 50 18.98 -18.08 -22.00
N HIS A 51 18.52 -19.28 -21.63
CA HIS A 51 17.24 -19.50 -20.95
C HIS A 51 17.20 -18.95 -19.50
N ILE A 52 18.36 -18.76 -18.86
CA ILE A 52 18.51 -18.16 -17.53
C ILE A 52 19.05 -16.71 -17.58
N MET A 53 19.26 -16.17 -18.78
CA MET A 53 19.66 -14.79 -18.98
C MET A 53 18.42 -13.89 -19.01
N ARG A 54 18.48 -12.72 -18.38
CA ARG A 54 17.42 -11.70 -18.41
C ARG A 54 18.03 -10.34 -18.69
N ASN A 55 17.55 -9.71 -19.75
CA ASN A 55 17.93 -8.36 -20.12
C ASN A 55 16.88 -7.39 -19.58
N VAL A 56 17.28 -6.44 -18.74
CA VAL A 56 16.36 -5.51 -18.05
C VAL A 56 16.87 -4.09 -18.20
N ALA A 57 16.03 -3.17 -18.69
CA ALA A 57 16.36 -1.75 -18.68
C ALA A 57 15.82 -1.10 -17.39
N ILE A 58 16.60 -0.24 -16.76
CA ILE A 58 16.13 0.65 -15.68
C ILE A 58 15.88 2.02 -16.29
N ALA A 59 14.64 2.51 -16.23
CA ALA A 59 14.21 3.76 -16.84
C ALA A 59 13.36 4.60 -15.89
N GLY A 60 13.12 5.87 -16.23
CA GLY A 60 12.57 6.87 -15.32
C GLY A 60 13.17 8.25 -15.56
N HIS A 61 12.50 9.30 -15.10
CA HIS A 61 12.94 10.69 -15.29
C HIS A 61 14.25 11.00 -14.55
N LEU A 62 14.86 12.13 -14.90
CA LEU A 62 16.02 12.70 -14.22
C LEU A 62 15.80 12.76 -12.70
N HIS A 63 16.82 12.36 -11.94
CA HIS A 63 16.82 12.33 -10.46
C HIS A 63 15.79 11.40 -9.77
N HIS A 64 15.08 10.53 -10.49
CA HIS A 64 14.24 9.50 -9.88
C HIS A 64 15.00 8.35 -9.16
N GLY A 65 16.33 8.38 -9.10
CA GLY A 65 17.12 7.35 -8.40
C GLY A 65 17.39 6.05 -9.17
N LYS A 66 17.33 6.07 -10.51
CA LYS A 66 17.65 4.90 -11.38
C LYS A 66 19.04 4.32 -11.10
N THR A 67 20.07 5.15 -11.23
CA THR A 67 21.47 4.78 -10.98
C THR A 67 21.69 4.39 -9.52
N THR A 68 21.02 5.08 -8.59
CA THR A 68 21.05 4.73 -7.18
C THR A 68 20.51 3.32 -6.91
N PHE A 69 19.42 2.94 -7.59
CA PHE A 69 18.85 1.60 -7.50
C PHE A 69 19.81 0.53 -8.05
N LEU A 70 20.49 0.81 -9.17
CA LEU A 70 21.49 -0.10 -9.72
C LEU A 70 22.68 -0.27 -8.76
N ASP A 71 23.17 0.81 -8.18
CA ASP A 71 24.27 0.78 -7.22
C ASP A 71 23.91 -0.07 -5.98
N CYS A 72 22.65 -0.06 -5.50
CA CYS A 72 22.22 -0.96 -4.43
C CYS A 72 22.32 -2.44 -4.82
N LEU A 73 22.10 -2.79 -6.10
CA LEU A 73 22.33 -4.14 -6.60
C LEU A 73 23.83 -4.47 -6.69
N MET A 74 24.67 -3.47 -6.99
CA MET A 74 26.13 -3.63 -6.97
C MET A 74 26.65 -3.89 -5.57
N GLU A 75 26.21 -3.12 -4.58
CA GLU A 75 26.57 -3.31 -3.16
C GLU A 75 26.23 -4.73 -2.66
N GLN A 76 25.11 -5.31 -3.11
CA GLN A 76 24.74 -6.68 -2.75
C GLN A 76 25.64 -7.75 -3.38
N THR A 77 26.20 -7.47 -4.55
CA THR A 77 26.97 -8.45 -5.33
C THR A 77 28.48 -8.28 -5.20
N HIS A 78 28.93 -7.09 -4.78
CA HIS A 78 30.33 -6.71 -4.62
C HIS A 78 30.57 -6.20 -3.19
N PRO A 79 30.93 -7.09 -2.23
CA PRO A 79 31.02 -6.74 -0.81
C PRO A 79 32.07 -5.68 -0.48
N GLU A 80 33.07 -5.50 -1.36
CA GLU A 80 34.12 -4.51 -1.21
C GLU A 80 33.75 -3.14 -1.80
N PHE A 81 32.64 -3.07 -2.54
CA PHE A 81 32.11 -1.81 -3.04
C PHE A 81 31.37 -1.08 -1.91
N PHE A 82 32.07 -0.13 -1.29
CA PHE A 82 31.49 0.79 -0.31
C PHE A 82 31.38 2.18 -0.91
N ARG A 83 30.18 2.75 -0.90
CA ARG A 83 30.00 4.18 -1.12
C ARG A 83 30.60 4.93 0.07
N ALA A 84 31.59 5.79 -0.18
CA ALA A 84 32.03 6.74 0.84
C ALA A 84 30.90 7.76 1.09
N GLU A 85 30.56 8.02 2.36
CA GLU A 85 29.45 8.92 2.75
C GLU A 85 29.57 10.33 2.14
N ASP A 86 30.80 10.76 1.78
CA ASP A 86 31.11 12.08 1.25
C ASP A 86 31.42 12.12 -0.26
N ALA A 87 31.30 11.00 -0.99
CA ALA A 87 31.62 10.94 -2.43
C ALA A 87 30.40 10.54 -3.27
N ASP A 88 30.02 11.38 -4.25
CA ASP A 88 29.00 11.08 -5.28
C ASP A 88 29.58 10.13 -6.36
N THR A 89 30.32 9.11 -5.93
CA THR A 89 30.84 8.06 -6.82
C THR A 89 29.74 7.03 -7.04
N ARG A 90 29.05 7.15 -8.17
CA ARG A 90 28.11 6.14 -8.68
C ARG A 90 28.87 5.11 -9.50
N TYR A 91 28.42 3.86 -9.49
CA TYR A 91 29.14 2.77 -10.16
C TYR A 91 29.14 2.93 -11.68
N THR A 92 28.03 3.41 -12.26
CA THR A 92 27.85 3.51 -13.72
C THR A 92 28.22 4.85 -14.33
N ASP A 93 28.31 5.94 -13.55
CA ASP A 93 28.70 7.27 -14.03
C ASP A 93 30.23 7.35 -14.20
N THR A 94 30.72 6.69 -15.25
CA THR A 94 32.16 6.57 -15.56
C THR A 94 32.70 7.77 -16.35
N LEU A 95 31.84 8.54 -17.02
CA LEU A 95 32.27 9.70 -17.79
C LEU A 95 32.45 10.92 -16.89
N PHE A 96 33.57 11.64 -17.07
CA PHE A 96 33.84 12.88 -16.33
C PHE A 96 32.69 13.89 -16.43
N ILE A 97 32.03 13.98 -17.58
CA ILE A 97 30.91 14.90 -17.80
C ILE A 97 29.64 14.47 -17.04
N GLU A 98 29.43 13.17 -16.82
CA GLU A 98 28.30 12.65 -16.04
C GLU A 98 28.50 12.99 -14.56
N GLN A 99 29.72 12.78 -14.06
CA GLN A 99 30.12 13.17 -12.70
C GLN A 99 30.00 14.68 -12.49
N GLN A 100 30.46 15.49 -13.45
CA GLN A 100 30.40 16.96 -13.35
C GLN A 100 28.96 17.49 -13.39
N ARG A 101 28.06 16.87 -14.18
CA ARG A 101 26.67 17.31 -14.34
C ARG A 101 25.69 16.62 -13.39
N GLY A 102 26.14 15.58 -12.67
CA GLY A 102 25.31 14.78 -11.77
C GLY A 102 24.20 14.00 -12.49
N CYS A 103 24.31 13.78 -13.80
CA CYS A 103 23.30 13.08 -14.60
C CYS A 103 23.93 12.12 -15.61
N SER A 104 23.34 10.93 -15.75
CA SER A 104 23.76 9.94 -16.74
C SER A 104 23.38 10.41 -18.15
N ILE A 105 24.32 10.26 -19.08
CA ILE A 105 24.22 10.70 -20.47
C ILE A 105 24.14 9.48 -21.39
N LYS A 106 24.88 8.40 -21.09
CA LYS A 106 24.88 7.16 -21.86
C LYS A 106 24.26 6.01 -21.11
N SER A 107 23.64 5.07 -21.84
CA SER A 107 23.16 3.85 -21.23
C SER A 107 24.33 2.94 -20.86
N MET A 108 24.41 2.49 -19.61
CA MET A 108 25.50 1.66 -19.12
C MET A 108 25.00 0.24 -18.82
N PRO A 109 25.43 -0.78 -19.59
CA PRO A 109 25.09 -2.16 -19.30
C PRO A 109 25.99 -2.72 -18.19
N VAL A 110 25.39 -3.40 -17.22
CA VAL A 110 26.10 -4.16 -16.19
C VAL A 110 25.52 -5.56 -16.08
N THR A 111 26.38 -6.56 -15.91
CA THR A 111 25.98 -7.95 -15.76
C THR A 111 26.24 -8.42 -14.33
N ILE A 112 25.21 -8.97 -13.68
CA ILE A 112 25.31 -9.53 -12.32
C ILE A 112 24.61 -10.87 -12.24
N VAL A 113 25.06 -11.72 -11.30
CA VAL A 113 24.36 -12.98 -10.97
C VAL A 113 23.46 -12.75 -9.76
N MET A 114 22.17 -13.03 -9.91
CA MET A 114 21.16 -12.87 -8.86
C MET A 114 20.33 -14.16 -8.71
N GLN A 115 19.83 -14.43 -7.51
CA GLN A 115 18.98 -15.58 -7.23
C GLN A 115 17.49 -15.21 -7.19
N ASP A 116 16.62 -16.12 -7.64
CA ASP A 116 15.19 -16.04 -7.38
C ASP A 116 14.82 -16.46 -5.95
N THR A 117 13.55 -16.33 -5.58
CA THR A 117 13.04 -16.72 -4.25
C THR A 117 13.14 -18.22 -3.95
N ARG A 118 13.49 -19.05 -4.94
CA ARG A 118 13.76 -20.48 -4.79
C ARG A 118 15.25 -20.79 -4.86
N HIS A 119 16.10 -19.76 -4.74
CA HIS A 119 17.55 -19.84 -4.79
C HIS A 119 18.12 -20.31 -6.13
N LYS A 120 17.37 -20.15 -7.23
CA LYS A 120 17.88 -20.41 -8.58
C LYS A 120 18.61 -19.18 -9.11
N SER A 121 19.86 -19.36 -9.54
CA SER A 121 20.66 -18.28 -10.13
C SER A 121 20.20 -17.92 -11.54
N TYR A 122 20.20 -16.63 -11.84
CA TYR A 122 19.96 -16.03 -13.15
C TYR A 122 21.07 -15.04 -13.46
N LEU A 123 21.39 -14.92 -14.75
CA LEU A 123 22.29 -13.89 -15.25
C LEU A 123 21.46 -12.66 -15.63
N LEU A 124 21.59 -11.58 -14.86
CA LEU A 124 20.88 -10.34 -15.10
C LEU A 124 21.81 -9.35 -15.84
N ASN A 125 21.43 -9.02 -17.06
CA ASN A 125 22.03 -7.95 -17.84
C ASN A 125 21.16 -6.70 -17.67
N ILE A 126 21.63 -5.75 -16.89
CA ILE A 126 20.90 -4.55 -16.54
C ILE A 126 21.43 -3.38 -17.35
N ILE A 127 20.56 -2.63 -18.01
CA ILE A 127 20.92 -1.41 -18.74
C ILE A 127 20.39 -0.21 -17.93
N ASP A 128 21.29 0.53 -17.28
CA ASP A 128 20.94 1.83 -16.68
C ASP A 128 20.76 2.86 -17.79
N THR A 129 19.63 3.54 -17.85
CA THR A 129 19.31 4.47 -18.94
C THR A 129 19.31 5.92 -18.46
N PRO A 130 19.65 6.89 -19.33
CA PRO A 130 19.64 8.30 -18.97
C PRO A 130 18.21 8.80 -18.68
N GLY A 131 18.08 9.71 -17.71
CA GLY A 131 16.77 10.25 -17.29
C GLY A 131 16.35 11.55 -17.95
N HIS A 132 17.25 12.22 -18.67
CA HIS A 132 16.96 13.51 -19.30
C HIS A 132 16.34 13.29 -20.68
N VAL A 133 15.29 14.04 -21.00
CA VAL A 133 14.49 13.91 -22.25
C VAL A 133 15.31 13.97 -23.54
N ASN A 134 16.41 14.74 -23.53
CA ASN A 134 17.35 14.86 -24.66
C ASN A 134 18.06 13.54 -25.03
N PHE A 135 18.04 12.52 -24.17
CA PHE A 135 18.67 11.22 -24.39
C PHE A 135 17.62 10.10 -24.51
N SER A 136 16.43 10.42 -24.99
CA SER A 136 15.32 9.47 -25.18
C SER A 136 15.63 8.40 -26.25
N ASP A 137 16.57 8.66 -27.14
CA ASP A 137 17.10 7.72 -28.13
C ASP A 137 17.88 6.56 -27.48
N GLU A 138 18.73 6.86 -26.49
CA GLU A 138 19.42 5.88 -25.64
C GLU A 138 18.42 5.00 -24.88
N VAL A 139 17.41 5.60 -24.25
CA VAL A 139 16.32 4.87 -23.54
C VAL A 139 15.57 3.95 -24.50
N THR A 140 15.24 4.44 -25.70
CA THR A 140 14.53 3.66 -26.73
C THR A 140 15.38 2.48 -27.24
N ALA A 141 16.69 2.68 -27.39
CA ALA A 141 17.61 1.61 -27.77
C ALA A 141 17.69 0.53 -26.69
N ALA A 142 17.82 0.93 -25.42
CA ALA A 142 17.84 0.02 -24.28
C ALA A 142 16.55 -0.81 -24.19
N TYR A 143 15.39 -0.18 -24.38
CA TYR A 143 14.11 -0.89 -24.43
C TYR A 143 14.13 -2.01 -25.46
N ARG A 144 14.56 -1.75 -26.68
CA ARG A 144 14.56 -2.76 -27.76
C ARG A 144 15.48 -3.95 -27.50
N LEU A 145 16.48 -3.81 -26.63
CA LEU A 145 17.42 -4.86 -26.27
C LEU A 145 16.95 -5.70 -25.08
N CYS A 146 15.99 -5.22 -24.29
CA CYS A 146 15.61 -5.81 -23.01
C CYS A 146 14.32 -6.63 -23.07
N ASP A 147 14.27 -7.68 -22.26
CA ASP A 147 13.09 -8.53 -22.05
C ASP A 147 12.01 -7.83 -21.21
N GLY A 148 12.43 -6.87 -20.38
CA GLY A 148 11.56 -6.08 -19.51
C GLY A 148 12.17 -4.75 -19.10
N VAL A 149 11.34 -3.88 -18.54
CA VAL A 149 11.75 -2.55 -18.08
C VAL A 149 11.31 -2.38 -16.63
N VAL A 150 12.23 -1.91 -15.79
CA VAL A 150 11.97 -1.42 -14.43
C VAL A 150 11.85 0.10 -14.52
N ILE A 151 10.66 0.63 -14.28
CA ILE A 151 10.45 2.08 -14.26
C ILE A 151 10.57 2.56 -12.81
N VAL A 152 11.58 3.38 -12.55
CA VAL A 152 11.81 4.03 -11.27
C VAL A 152 11.15 5.41 -11.31
N VAL A 153 10.25 5.65 -10.36
CA VAL A 153 9.58 6.93 -10.23
C VAL A 153 9.71 7.44 -8.81
N ASP A 154 10.05 8.73 -8.68
CA ASP A 154 9.97 9.41 -7.41
C ASP A 154 8.50 9.64 -7.04
N ALA A 155 8.07 9.01 -5.94
CA ALA A 155 6.71 9.12 -5.42
C ALA A 155 6.42 10.48 -4.78
N HIS A 156 7.46 11.22 -4.37
CA HIS A 156 7.32 12.54 -3.77
C HIS A 156 7.04 13.62 -4.81
N GLU A 157 7.56 13.46 -6.02
CA GLU A 157 7.40 14.42 -7.10
C GLU A 157 6.04 14.15 -7.79
N GLY A 158 5.01 14.92 -7.41
CA GLY A 158 3.60 14.69 -7.77
C GLY A 158 3.31 14.47 -9.27
N ARG A 159 2.07 14.05 -9.58
CA ARG A 159 1.59 13.67 -10.94
C ARG A 159 2.24 12.38 -11.48
N LEU A 160 2.42 11.40 -10.62
CA LEU A 160 2.97 10.07 -10.92
C LEU A 160 2.30 9.40 -12.13
N ASP A 161 0.98 9.50 -12.27
CA ASP A 161 0.24 9.00 -13.44
C ASP A 161 0.68 9.66 -14.77
N GLN A 162 0.92 10.98 -14.77
CA GLN A 162 1.46 11.67 -15.94
C GLN A 162 2.88 11.19 -16.28
N LYS A 163 3.72 10.98 -15.27
CA LYS A 163 5.11 10.51 -15.46
C LYS A 163 5.19 9.08 -15.94
N LEU A 164 4.37 8.18 -15.39
CA LEU A 164 4.25 6.81 -15.91
C LEU A 164 3.82 6.84 -17.37
N ARG A 165 2.81 7.68 -17.70
CA ARG A 165 2.41 7.88 -19.09
C ARG A 165 3.54 8.41 -19.96
N ASP A 166 4.32 9.38 -19.51
CA ASP A 166 5.39 9.97 -20.32
C ASP A 166 6.55 8.97 -20.53
N ASN A 167 6.96 8.23 -19.49
CA ASN A 167 7.96 7.15 -19.60
C ASN A 167 7.49 6.00 -20.52
N LEU A 168 6.19 5.69 -20.51
CA LEU A 168 5.61 4.65 -21.36
C LEU A 168 5.26 5.15 -22.78
N ARG A 169 5.06 6.46 -22.98
CA ARG A 169 4.71 7.05 -24.28
C ARG A 169 5.88 7.01 -25.25
N ASP A 170 7.09 7.31 -24.79
CA ASP A 170 8.30 7.23 -25.64
C ASP A 170 8.67 5.78 -25.97
N ALA A 171 8.31 4.83 -25.09
CA ALA A 171 8.45 3.40 -25.36
C ALA A 171 7.53 2.85 -26.48
N ARG A 172 6.56 3.66 -26.97
CA ARG A 172 5.64 3.25 -28.04
C ARG A 172 6.30 3.03 -29.40
N ASN A 173 7.58 3.37 -29.55
CA ASN A 173 8.34 3.11 -30.77
C ASN A 173 9.09 1.76 -30.77
N ASN A 174 8.49 0.70 -30.20
CA ASN A 174 8.56 -0.71 -30.63
C ASN A 174 8.55 -1.75 -29.48
N LEU A 175 8.57 -1.36 -28.20
CA LEU A 175 8.55 -2.37 -27.11
C LEU A 175 7.13 -2.93 -26.82
N PHE A 176 6.10 -2.17 -27.17
CA PHE A 176 4.70 -2.47 -26.86
C PHE A 176 3.82 -2.71 -28.10
N THR A 177 4.41 -2.76 -29.30
CA THR A 177 3.69 -2.74 -30.59
C THR A 177 4.36 -3.59 -31.67
N VAL A 178 4.55 -4.88 -31.43
CA VAL A 178 4.77 -5.91 -32.48
C VAL A 178 4.10 -7.18 -31.93
N GLU A 179 2.96 -7.73 -32.37
CA GLU A 179 2.13 -7.69 -33.58
C GLU A 179 0.63 -7.63 -33.19
N SER A 180 -0.11 -6.63 -33.69
CA SER A 180 -1.52 -6.76 -34.10
C SER A 180 -2.12 -5.39 -34.42
N VAL A 181 -1.73 -4.78 -35.54
CA VAL A 181 -2.54 -3.71 -36.14
C VAL A 181 -3.66 -4.36 -36.96
N ARG A 182 -4.71 -4.80 -36.25
CA ARG A 182 -6.09 -4.73 -36.73
C ARG A 182 -6.87 -3.92 -35.70
N ALA A 183 -7.30 -2.74 -36.14
CA ALA A 183 -8.27 -1.83 -35.53
C ALA A 183 -8.71 -2.13 -34.08
N GLY A 184 -8.24 -1.30 -33.13
CA GLY A 184 -9.09 -0.84 -32.03
C GLY A 184 -8.99 -1.55 -30.67
N GLN A 185 -8.09 -2.50 -30.45
CA GLN A 185 -7.87 -3.06 -29.10
C GLN A 185 -6.38 -3.17 -28.77
N LEU A 186 -5.92 -2.34 -27.83
CA LEU A 186 -4.62 -2.46 -27.18
C LEU A 186 -4.66 -3.68 -26.24
N ASN A 187 -4.39 -4.88 -26.74
CA ASN A 187 -4.16 -6.05 -25.89
C ASN A 187 -2.70 -6.06 -25.43
N ALA A 188 -2.39 -5.27 -24.40
CA ALA A 188 -1.16 -5.38 -23.63
C ALA A 188 -1.51 -5.85 -22.21
N SER A 189 -1.85 -7.12 -22.01
CA SER A 189 -1.99 -7.68 -20.65
C SER A 189 -0.64 -8.12 -20.06
N ARG A 190 0.40 -7.30 -20.25
CA ARG A 190 1.68 -7.54 -19.56
C ARG A 190 1.53 -7.01 -18.14
N PRO A 191 1.83 -7.82 -17.10
CA PRO A 191 1.64 -7.40 -15.72
C PRO A 191 2.60 -6.24 -15.40
N LEU A 192 2.05 -5.14 -14.85
CA LEU A 192 2.82 -4.07 -14.25
C LEU A 192 3.12 -4.45 -12.80
N LEU A 193 4.40 -4.59 -12.45
CA LEU A 193 4.83 -4.71 -11.06
C LEU A 193 5.15 -3.31 -10.54
N LEU A 194 4.27 -2.75 -9.71
CA LEU A 194 4.53 -1.52 -8.97
C LEU A 194 5.26 -1.87 -7.67
N ILE A 195 6.51 -1.44 -7.54
CA ILE A 195 7.25 -1.49 -6.28
C ILE A 195 7.21 -0.07 -5.69
N ALA A 196 6.59 0.06 -4.53
CA ALA A 196 6.49 1.32 -3.82
C ALA A 196 7.21 1.20 -2.47
N ASP A 197 7.99 2.22 -2.12
CA ASP A 197 8.53 2.34 -0.77
C ASP A 197 7.44 2.86 0.17
N ARG A 198 7.34 2.23 1.34
CA ARG A 198 6.41 2.64 2.40
C ARG A 198 6.71 4.05 2.90
N SER A 199 7.96 4.51 2.81
CA SER A 199 8.37 5.86 3.22
C SER A 199 7.59 6.97 2.48
N ALA A 200 7.05 6.68 1.30
CA ALA A 200 6.27 7.62 0.50
C ALA A 200 4.92 8.00 1.14
N ASP A 201 4.34 7.12 1.97
CA ASP A 201 3.06 7.38 2.62
C ASP A 201 2.97 6.67 3.99
N LEU A 202 3.61 7.30 4.98
CA LEU A 202 3.56 6.86 6.36
C LEU A 202 2.25 7.26 7.06
N ALA A 203 1.60 8.35 6.62
CA ALA A 203 0.38 8.85 7.26
C ALA A 203 -0.78 7.85 7.12
N THR A 204 -0.90 7.19 5.96
CA THR A 204 -1.87 6.11 5.74
C THR A 204 -1.66 4.91 6.67
N MET A 205 -0.45 4.65 7.16
CA MET A 205 -0.24 3.56 8.12
C MET A 205 -0.77 3.88 9.52
N LEU A 206 -0.91 5.17 9.83
CA LEU A 206 -1.23 5.64 11.17
C LEU A 206 -2.71 6.00 11.31
N HIS A 207 -3.40 6.35 10.24
CA HIS A 207 -4.82 6.74 10.34
C HIS A 207 -5.72 5.55 10.73
N HIS A 208 -6.74 5.83 11.52
CA HIS A 208 -7.82 4.92 11.79
C HIS A 208 -8.65 4.71 10.52
N THR A 209 -9.12 3.48 10.33
CA THR A 209 -9.89 3.10 9.15
C THR A 209 -11.31 2.72 9.53
N TRP A 210 -12.27 2.97 8.63
CA TRP A 210 -13.68 2.69 8.88
C TRP A 210 -14.21 1.50 8.07
N THR A 211 -13.35 0.77 7.38
CA THR A 211 -13.71 -0.45 6.65
C THR A 211 -13.66 -1.65 7.59
N TYR A 212 -14.53 -2.63 7.38
CA TYR A 212 -14.71 -3.72 8.35
C TYR A 212 -13.42 -4.50 8.64
N GLN A 213 -12.71 -4.96 7.60
CA GLN A 213 -11.47 -5.71 7.76
C GLN A 213 -10.37 -4.90 8.43
N ALA A 214 -10.18 -3.65 8.01
CA ALA A 214 -9.11 -2.82 8.53
C ALA A 214 -9.38 -2.39 9.98
N LEU A 215 -10.64 -2.12 10.34
CA LEU A 215 -11.04 -1.85 11.71
C LEU A 215 -10.87 -3.07 12.63
N ILE A 216 -11.16 -4.28 12.15
CA ILE A 216 -10.86 -5.52 12.89
C ILE A 216 -9.35 -5.67 13.09
N HIS A 217 -8.55 -5.42 12.06
CA HIS A 217 -7.10 -5.50 12.16
C HIS A 217 -6.53 -4.49 13.15
N ASP A 218 -7.01 -3.25 13.11
CA ASP A 218 -6.54 -2.15 13.96
C ASP A 218 -6.97 -2.31 15.43
N VAL A 219 -8.16 -2.88 15.67
CA VAL A 219 -8.76 -2.91 17.01
C VAL A 219 -8.71 -4.28 17.67
N LEU A 220 -8.79 -5.37 16.90
CA LEU A 220 -9.02 -6.73 17.42
C LEU A 220 -7.89 -7.74 17.09
N GLU A 221 -6.66 -7.28 16.87
CA GLU A 221 -5.48 -8.15 16.62
C GLU A 221 -5.76 -9.24 15.56
N LEU A 222 -6.14 -8.83 14.35
CA LEU A 222 -6.35 -9.77 13.23
C LEU A 222 -5.00 -10.30 12.74
N ASP A 223 -4.70 -11.57 12.98
CA ASP A 223 -3.51 -12.24 12.46
C ASP A 223 -3.87 -13.53 11.75
N GLN A 224 -3.25 -13.79 10.60
CA GLN A 224 -3.50 -14.99 9.77
C GLN A 224 -5.01 -15.28 9.51
N ASN A 225 -5.82 -14.24 9.31
CA ASN A 225 -7.29 -14.31 9.18
C ASN A 225 -8.01 -14.84 10.42
N ARG A 226 -7.41 -14.76 11.61
CA ARG A 226 -8.00 -15.13 12.89
C ARG A 226 -8.10 -13.89 13.77
N VAL A 227 -9.26 -13.73 14.40
CA VAL A 227 -9.51 -12.64 15.34
C VAL A 227 -9.70 -13.22 16.73
N THR A 228 -8.96 -12.67 17.71
CA THR A 228 -9.04 -13.12 19.09
C THR A 228 -9.81 -12.11 19.93
N ILE A 229 -10.97 -12.54 20.44
CA ILE A 229 -11.82 -11.70 21.28
C ILE A 229 -11.68 -12.18 22.73
N SER A 230 -11.32 -11.25 23.62
CA SER A 230 -11.33 -11.51 25.07
C SER A 230 -12.74 -11.27 25.61
N GLU A 231 -13.38 -12.31 26.13
CA GLU A 231 -14.67 -12.17 26.81
C GLU A 231 -14.49 -11.49 28.17
N LYS A 232 -15.57 -10.89 28.69
CA LYS A 232 -15.60 -10.27 30.04
C LYS A 232 -15.24 -11.24 31.17
N THR A 233 -15.27 -12.53 30.90
CA THR A 233 -14.90 -13.63 31.80
C THR A 233 -13.39 -13.92 31.83
N GLY A 234 -12.60 -13.21 31.00
CA GLY A 234 -11.17 -13.45 30.82
C GLY A 234 -10.82 -14.58 29.85
N LYS A 235 -11.81 -15.30 29.32
CA LYS A 235 -11.59 -16.33 28.29
C LYS A 235 -11.37 -15.68 26.93
N LYS A 236 -10.28 -16.07 26.25
CA LYS A 236 -10.03 -15.69 24.85
C LYS A 236 -10.74 -16.67 23.93
N LYS A 237 -11.52 -16.14 22.99
CA LYS A 237 -12.19 -16.92 21.96
C LYS A 237 -11.67 -16.48 20.60
N GLU A 238 -11.22 -17.45 19.83
CA GLU A 238 -10.66 -17.24 18.51
C GLU A 238 -11.73 -17.52 17.45
N TYR A 239 -11.82 -16.65 16.45
CA TYR A 239 -12.73 -16.78 15.32
C TYR A 239 -11.93 -16.78 14.02
N ASP A 240 -12.19 -17.77 13.17
CA ASP A 240 -11.58 -17.90 11.85
C ASP A 240 -12.41 -17.16 10.80
N MET A 241 -11.86 -16.05 10.29
CA MET A 241 -12.48 -15.20 9.26
C MET A 241 -12.25 -15.77 7.84
N SER A 242 -11.39 -16.78 7.67
CA SER A 242 -11.07 -17.35 6.37
C SER A 242 -12.05 -18.44 5.93
N SER A 243 -12.79 -19.07 6.86
CA SER A 243 -13.85 -20.10 6.70
C SER A 243 -13.97 -20.80 5.31
N GLY A 244 -12.87 -21.21 4.69
CA GLY A 244 -12.83 -21.89 3.38
C GLY A 244 -13.64 -21.26 2.23
N GLY A 245 -13.97 -19.97 2.27
CA GLY A 245 -14.85 -19.32 1.27
C GLY A 245 -16.36 -19.59 1.43
N SER A 246 -16.81 -20.25 2.50
CA SER A 246 -18.24 -20.41 2.82
C SER A 246 -18.86 -19.13 3.41
N ASP A 247 -18.02 -18.24 3.95
CA ASP A 247 -18.42 -16.98 4.54
C ASP A 247 -18.71 -15.91 3.47
N LYS A 248 -19.98 -15.82 3.11
CA LYS A 248 -20.50 -14.86 2.13
C LYS A 248 -20.45 -13.42 2.66
N LEU A 249 -20.68 -13.23 3.96
CA LEU A 249 -20.71 -11.92 4.57
C LEU A 249 -19.31 -11.31 4.53
N TRP A 250 -18.31 -12.05 5.02
CA TRP A 250 -16.91 -11.60 4.96
C TRP A 250 -16.45 -11.34 3.54
N THR A 251 -16.68 -12.27 2.61
CA THR A 251 -16.22 -12.14 1.22
C THR A 251 -16.78 -10.90 0.54
N LYS A 252 -18.06 -10.59 0.78
CA LYS A 252 -18.75 -9.44 0.18
C LYS A 252 -18.43 -8.12 0.88
N HIS A 253 -18.31 -8.13 2.21
CA HIS A 253 -18.31 -6.91 3.02
C HIS A 253 -17.00 -6.59 3.74
N LYS A 254 -15.94 -7.40 3.63
CA LYS A 254 -14.61 -7.12 4.26
C LYS A 254 -14.07 -5.72 3.96
N GLY A 255 -14.23 -5.22 2.73
CA GLY A 255 -13.81 -3.87 2.31
C GLY A 255 -14.91 -2.80 2.41
N SER A 256 -16.10 -3.15 2.88
CA SER A 256 -17.21 -2.20 3.05
C SER A 256 -17.04 -1.38 4.32
N ALA A 257 -17.64 -0.19 4.34
CA ALA A 257 -17.70 0.63 5.55
C ALA A 257 -18.46 -0.13 6.65
N PHE A 258 -17.99 -0.02 7.89
CA PHE A 258 -18.54 -0.72 9.05
C PHE A 258 -20.08 -0.58 9.21
N PRO A 259 -20.70 0.60 8.99
CA PRO A 259 -22.16 0.73 9.06
C PRO A 259 -22.91 -0.18 8.08
N LEU A 260 -22.39 -0.36 6.86
CA LEU A 260 -23.01 -1.22 5.85
C LEU A 260 -22.91 -2.70 6.23
N VAL A 261 -21.85 -3.08 6.93
CA VAL A 261 -21.69 -4.46 7.42
C VAL A 261 -22.67 -4.75 8.54
N ALA A 262 -22.88 -3.79 9.45
CA ALA A 262 -23.88 -3.92 10.49
C ALA A 262 -25.29 -4.10 9.92
N GLU A 263 -25.65 -3.35 8.87
CA GLU A 263 -26.92 -3.54 8.14
C GLU A 263 -27.01 -4.93 7.49
N ALA A 264 -25.94 -5.39 6.84
CA ALA A 264 -25.91 -6.72 6.24
C ALA A 264 -26.06 -7.86 7.28
N ILE A 265 -25.43 -7.75 8.45
CA ILE A 265 -25.60 -8.72 9.55
C ILE A 265 -27.07 -8.77 9.99
N GLN A 266 -27.74 -7.62 10.06
CA GLN A 266 -29.14 -7.54 10.45
C GLN A 266 -30.06 -8.18 9.40
N GLU A 267 -29.81 -7.94 8.11
CA GLU A 267 -30.52 -8.58 7.00
C GLU A 267 -30.36 -10.11 7.05
N ASP A 268 -29.14 -10.61 7.25
CA ASP A 268 -28.86 -12.05 7.34
C ASP A 268 -29.54 -12.68 8.57
N LEU A 269 -29.56 -11.98 9.70
CA LEU A 269 -30.25 -12.44 10.92
C LEU A 269 -31.77 -12.53 10.72
N GLU A 270 -32.37 -11.56 10.05
CA GLU A 270 -33.80 -11.55 9.72
C GLU A 270 -34.16 -12.67 8.73
N ALA A 271 -33.33 -12.88 7.70
CA ALA A 271 -33.49 -13.99 6.75
C ALA A 271 -33.39 -15.36 7.44
N TYR A 272 -32.44 -15.51 8.37
CA TYR A 272 -32.29 -16.72 9.18
C TYR A 272 -33.53 -16.97 10.05
N ARG A 273 -34.04 -15.95 10.76
CA ARG A 273 -35.26 -16.08 11.60
C ARG A 273 -36.47 -16.51 10.80
N ASN A 274 -36.67 -15.93 9.61
CA ASN A 274 -37.77 -16.32 8.72
C ASN A 274 -37.68 -17.79 8.31
N SER A 275 -36.47 -18.27 8.00
CA SER A 275 -36.21 -19.66 7.62
C SER A 275 -36.41 -20.62 8.82
N GLU A 276 -36.01 -20.21 10.02
CA GLU A 276 -36.21 -20.98 11.25
C GLU A 276 -37.71 -21.10 11.59
N ASP A 277 -38.48 -20.03 11.46
CA ASP A 277 -39.92 -20.02 11.69
C ASP A 277 -40.67 -20.88 10.68
N GLU A 278 -40.23 -20.91 9.42
CA GLU A 278 -40.77 -21.81 8.40
C GLU A 278 -40.54 -23.28 8.78
N ILE A 279 -39.34 -23.64 9.24
CA ILE A 279 -39.03 -25.00 9.71
C ILE A 279 -39.85 -25.36 10.94
N LYS A 280 -40.01 -24.45 11.90
CA LYS A 280 -40.88 -24.66 13.08
C LYS A 280 -42.33 -24.89 12.67
N ARG A 281 -42.85 -24.10 11.72
CA ARG A 281 -44.20 -24.28 11.17
C ARG A 281 -44.36 -25.63 10.45
N LEU A 282 -43.37 -26.04 9.66
CA LEU A 282 -43.37 -27.34 8.99
C LEU A 282 -43.36 -28.48 10.01
N LYS A 283 -42.50 -28.41 11.03
CA LYS A 283 -42.44 -29.40 12.12
C LYS A 283 -43.78 -29.52 12.87
N HIS A 284 -44.41 -28.39 13.16
CA HIS A 284 -45.72 -28.35 13.82
C HIS A 284 -46.84 -28.88 12.90
N ALA A 285 -46.84 -28.54 11.61
CA ALA A 285 -47.80 -29.05 10.63
C ALA A 285 -47.69 -30.57 10.41
N MET A 286 -46.54 -31.17 10.71
CA MET A 286 -46.28 -32.61 10.63
C MET A 286 -46.60 -33.37 11.93
N GLY A 287 -47.15 -32.72 12.96
CA GLY A 287 -47.60 -33.37 14.19
C GLY A 287 -46.49 -33.90 15.11
N MET A 288 -45.26 -33.39 14.96
CA MET A 288 -44.10 -33.80 15.77
C MET A 288 -43.91 -32.87 16.98
N GLU A 289 -44.85 -32.88 17.92
CA GLU A 289 -44.69 -32.28 19.25
C GLU A 289 -44.67 -33.35 20.34
N GLY A 290 -43.52 -33.50 21.01
CA GLY A 290 -43.35 -34.42 22.14
C GLY A 290 -41.91 -34.83 22.35
N ASN A 291 -41.51 -35.03 23.61
CA ASN A 291 -40.17 -35.43 24.07
C ASN A 291 -39.75 -36.86 23.66
N GLU A 292 -40.38 -37.45 22.64
CA GLU A 292 -40.03 -38.75 22.05
C GLU A 292 -39.32 -38.59 20.70
N ALA A 293 -38.62 -37.46 20.53
CA ALA A 293 -37.95 -37.10 19.29
C ALA A 293 -36.82 -38.06 18.87
N ASP A 294 -36.25 -38.85 19.80
CA ASP A 294 -35.11 -39.73 19.48
C ASP A 294 -35.53 -41.14 19.01
N ALA A 295 -36.74 -41.61 19.32
CA ALA A 295 -37.19 -42.96 18.97
C ALA A 295 -38.04 -43.03 17.68
N ALA A 296 -38.65 -41.91 17.27
CA ALA A 296 -39.52 -41.84 16.09
C ALA A 296 -38.78 -41.50 14.78
N ILE A 297 -37.47 -41.22 14.83
CA ILE A 297 -36.65 -40.93 13.63
C ILE A 297 -36.45 -42.18 12.77
N SER A 298 -36.48 -43.39 13.36
CA SER A 298 -36.24 -44.64 12.63
C SER A 298 -37.49 -45.25 11.98
N SER A 299 -38.71 -44.92 12.41
CA SER A 299 -39.95 -45.58 11.92
C SER A 299 -40.69 -44.80 10.83
N LEU A 300 -40.32 -43.56 10.56
CA LEU A 300 -40.95 -42.67 9.57
C LEU A 300 -40.16 -42.55 8.25
N LEU A 301 -39.23 -43.48 8.00
CA LEU A 301 -38.41 -43.49 6.79
C LEU A 301 -39.15 -43.91 5.51
N SER A 302 -40.43 -44.28 5.54
CA SER A 302 -41.09 -44.85 4.35
C SER A 302 -41.99 -43.91 3.54
N ASP A 303 -42.77 -42.96 4.10
CA ASP A 303 -43.92 -42.44 3.34
C ASP A 303 -44.20 -40.92 3.37
N THR A 304 -43.18 -40.06 3.47
CA THR A 304 -43.36 -38.62 3.14
C THR A 304 -42.08 -37.98 2.56
N THR A 305 -41.67 -38.49 1.40
CA THR A 305 -40.26 -38.54 0.98
C THR A 305 -39.72 -37.31 0.26
N ALA A 306 -40.54 -36.33 -0.13
CA ALA A 306 -40.06 -35.17 -0.92
C ALA A 306 -39.72 -33.93 -0.06
N LYS A 307 -40.55 -33.58 0.94
CA LYS A 307 -40.36 -32.36 1.76
C LYS A 307 -39.49 -32.58 3.01
N LEU A 308 -39.45 -33.79 3.57
CA LEU A 308 -38.53 -34.13 4.66
C LEU A 308 -37.09 -34.27 4.16
N GLY A 309 -36.88 -34.88 2.97
CA GLY A 309 -35.55 -35.01 2.38
C GLY A 309 -34.85 -33.68 2.11
N SER A 310 -35.60 -32.67 1.64
CA SER A 310 -35.06 -31.31 1.46
C SER A 310 -34.76 -30.60 2.78
N THR A 311 -35.53 -30.86 3.84
CA THR A 311 -35.36 -30.25 5.16
C THR A 311 -34.19 -30.86 5.95
N VAL A 312 -33.97 -32.18 5.82
CA VAL A 312 -32.81 -32.87 6.40
C VAL A 312 -31.50 -32.43 5.74
N THR A 313 -31.53 -32.10 4.45
CA THR A 313 -30.36 -31.62 3.70
C THR A 313 -30.03 -30.15 3.97
N SER A 314 -31.02 -29.31 4.31
CA SER A 314 -30.83 -27.87 4.56
C SER A 314 -30.47 -27.52 6.01
N LEU A 315 -30.75 -28.41 6.98
CA LEU A 315 -30.47 -28.16 8.39
C LEU A 315 -28.97 -27.88 8.69
N PRO A 316 -28.00 -28.65 8.16
CA PRO A 316 -26.58 -28.35 8.38
C PRO A 316 -26.16 -26.99 7.80
N GLN A 317 -26.76 -26.58 6.68
CA GLN A 317 -26.50 -25.30 6.04
C GLN A 317 -27.02 -24.13 6.89
N LEU A 318 -28.19 -24.29 7.52
CA LEU A 318 -28.74 -23.28 8.42
C LEU A 318 -27.97 -23.17 9.74
N LEU A 319 -27.48 -24.29 10.29
CA LEU A 319 -26.61 -24.27 11.47
C LEU A 319 -25.29 -23.53 11.18
N GLU A 320 -24.69 -23.78 10.02
CA GLU A 320 -23.47 -23.06 9.61
C GLU A 320 -23.75 -21.58 9.33
N ALA A 321 -24.87 -21.24 8.68
CA ALA A 321 -25.28 -19.85 8.49
C ALA A 321 -25.46 -19.12 9.83
N LYS A 322 -26.12 -19.77 10.81
CA LYS A 322 -26.24 -19.23 12.17
C LYS A 322 -24.87 -19.01 12.82
N ARG A 323 -23.95 -19.98 12.70
CA ARG A 323 -22.60 -19.88 13.26
C ARG A 323 -21.85 -18.66 12.73
N LEU A 324 -21.95 -18.40 11.42
CA LEU A 324 -21.32 -17.25 10.76
C LEU A 324 -21.98 -15.92 11.17
N ILE A 325 -23.32 -15.87 11.26
CA ILE A 325 -24.04 -14.70 11.77
C ILE A 325 -23.63 -14.40 13.21
N ASP A 326 -23.58 -15.41 14.07
CA ASP A 326 -23.16 -15.27 15.47
C ASP A 326 -21.70 -14.80 15.57
N LEU A 327 -20.81 -15.30 14.71
CA LEU A 327 -19.42 -14.85 14.61
C LEU A 327 -19.35 -13.35 14.30
N HIS A 328 -19.97 -12.90 13.21
CA HIS A 328 -19.92 -11.50 12.80
C HIS A 328 -20.66 -10.57 13.77
N THR A 329 -21.75 -11.04 14.39
CA THR A 329 -22.46 -10.30 15.43
C THR A 329 -21.57 -10.08 16.65
N ASN A 330 -20.84 -11.11 17.09
CA ASN A 330 -19.91 -10.98 18.22
C ASN A 330 -18.77 -10.02 17.88
N VAL A 331 -18.13 -10.18 16.72
CA VAL A 331 -17.06 -9.28 16.25
C VAL A 331 -17.56 -7.83 16.18
N ALA A 332 -18.70 -7.58 15.54
CA ALA A 332 -19.27 -6.24 15.39
C ALA A 332 -19.66 -5.60 16.72
N THR A 333 -20.17 -6.39 17.67
CA THR A 333 -20.50 -5.90 19.03
C THR A 333 -19.23 -5.51 19.78
N THR A 334 -18.18 -6.33 19.74
CA THR A 334 -16.89 -6.02 20.36
C THR A 334 -16.23 -4.79 19.72
N LEU A 335 -16.32 -4.64 18.40
CA LEU A 335 -15.86 -3.43 17.71
C LEU A 335 -16.59 -2.17 18.20
N LEU A 336 -17.92 -2.22 18.30
CA LEU A 336 -18.71 -1.08 18.79
C LEU A 336 -18.31 -0.65 20.21
N ASP A 337 -18.01 -1.61 21.08
CA ASP A 337 -17.54 -1.31 22.44
C ASP A 337 -16.20 -0.56 22.40
N HIS A 338 -15.24 -1.00 21.57
CA HIS A 338 -13.94 -0.33 21.42
C HIS A 338 -14.05 1.04 20.75
N ILE A 339 -14.89 1.19 19.71
CA ILE A 339 -15.14 2.48 19.05
C ILE A 339 -15.61 3.52 20.08
N LYS A 340 -16.57 3.14 20.94
CA LYS A 340 -17.09 4.03 21.98
C LYS A 340 -16.06 4.31 23.07
N GLN A 341 -15.33 3.29 23.52
CA GLN A 341 -14.37 3.43 24.59
C GLN A 341 -13.19 4.32 24.20
N ARG A 342 -12.70 4.20 22.96
CA ARG A 342 -11.55 4.98 22.44
C ARG A 342 -11.98 6.26 21.72
N LYS A 343 -13.28 6.50 21.50
CA LYS A 343 -13.83 7.61 20.70
C LYS A 343 -13.25 7.63 19.27
N LEU A 344 -13.19 6.46 18.63
CA LEU A 344 -12.58 6.29 17.31
C LEU A 344 -13.28 7.10 16.21
N ASP A 345 -14.56 7.41 16.38
CA ASP A 345 -15.33 8.28 15.49
C ASP A 345 -14.78 9.72 15.48
N VAL A 346 -14.44 10.25 16.66
CA VAL A 346 -13.86 11.59 16.81
C VAL A 346 -12.44 11.62 16.24
N LEU A 347 -11.66 10.58 16.53
CA LEU A 347 -10.30 10.41 16.00
C LEU A 347 -10.29 10.34 14.47
N PHE A 348 -11.17 9.52 13.90
CA PHE A 348 -11.27 9.37 12.45
C PHE A 348 -11.61 10.70 11.76
N GLU A 349 -12.55 11.49 12.30
CA GLU A 349 -12.87 12.81 11.73
C GLU A 349 -11.68 13.77 11.82
N LEU A 350 -11.00 13.80 12.97
CA LEU A 350 -9.82 14.65 13.18
C LEU A 350 -8.70 14.29 12.19
N GLU A 351 -8.38 13.01 12.05
CA GLU A 351 -7.35 12.53 11.14
C GLU A 351 -7.69 12.83 9.67
N GLN A 352 -8.95 12.69 9.27
CA GLN A 352 -9.40 13.09 7.94
C GLN A 352 -9.17 14.58 7.69
N LYS A 353 -9.46 15.44 8.67
CA LYS A 353 -9.17 16.89 8.56
C LYS A 353 -7.67 17.13 8.40
N LEU A 354 -6.83 16.42 9.16
CA LEU A 354 -5.36 16.53 9.08
C LEU A 354 -4.81 16.06 7.72
N LEU A 355 -5.23 14.88 7.25
CA LEU A 355 -4.83 14.31 5.95
C LEU A 355 -5.25 15.20 4.77
N GLN A 356 -6.34 15.95 4.92
CA GLN A 356 -6.86 16.87 3.91
C GLN A 356 -6.30 18.30 4.06
N HIS A 357 -5.38 18.54 5.00
CA HIS A 357 -4.87 19.87 5.34
C HIS A 357 -5.98 20.89 5.65
N SER A 358 -7.10 20.43 6.19
CA SER A 358 -8.22 21.28 6.56
C SER A 358 -7.95 21.99 7.89
N PRO A 359 -8.39 23.25 8.06
CA PRO A 359 -8.19 23.98 9.30
C PRO A 359 -8.92 23.31 10.45
N LEU A 360 -8.26 23.23 11.60
CA LEU A 360 -8.87 22.75 12.84
C LEU A 360 -9.66 23.87 13.51
N GLU A 361 -10.79 23.53 14.12
CA GLU A 361 -11.67 24.46 14.82
C GLU A 361 -11.06 24.97 16.14
N MET A 362 -10.13 24.21 16.71
CA MET A 362 -9.40 24.52 17.93
C MET A 362 -8.00 23.87 17.91
N PRO A 363 -7.08 24.25 18.82
CA PRO A 363 -5.74 23.69 18.87
C PRO A 363 -5.74 22.16 19.04
N LEU A 364 -4.81 21.48 18.35
CA LEU A 364 -4.75 20.02 18.33
C LEU A 364 -4.67 19.40 19.74
N LEU A 365 -3.82 19.94 20.60
CA LEU A 365 -3.63 19.42 21.96
C LEU A 365 -4.90 19.49 22.81
N GLN A 366 -5.78 20.46 22.54
CA GLN A 366 -7.07 20.57 23.22
C GLN A 366 -8.02 19.45 22.79
N LEU A 367 -8.04 19.10 21.50
CA LEU A 367 -8.83 17.97 20.97
C LEU A 367 -8.35 16.62 21.52
N LEU A 368 -7.04 16.50 21.78
CA LEU A 368 -6.43 15.29 22.30
C LEU A 368 -6.51 15.17 23.83
N ALA A 369 -6.92 16.23 24.54
CA ALA A 369 -6.89 16.27 26.00
C ALA A 369 -7.75 15.17 26.65
N ASP A 370 -8.94 14.93 26.10
CA ASP A 370 -9.97 14.03 26.63
C ASP A 370 -9.87 12.58 26.09
N LEU A 371 -8.77 12.24 25.42
CA LEU A 371 -8.53 10.91 24.88
C LEU A 371 -7.74 10.05 25.87
N ALA A 372 -8.26 8.85 26.13
CA ALA A 372 -7.70 7.95 27.13
C ALA A 372 -6.57 7.05 26.60
N ASN A 373 -6.58 6.75 25.30
CA ASN A 373 -5.60 5.83 24.72
C ASN A 373 -4.33 6.59 24.27
N PRO A 374 -3.15 6.30 24.87
CA PRO A 374 -1.90 6.97 24.52
C PRO A 374 -1.42 6.70 23.09
N GLU A 375 -1.70 5.50 22.55
CA GLU A 375 -1.31 5.12 21.20
C GLU A 375 -2.09 5.93 20.15
N ASP A 376 -3.39 6.14 20.38
CA ASP A 376 -4.23 6.95 19.49
C ASP A 376 -3.77 8.41 19.46
N VAL A 377 -3.40 8.96 20.62
CA VAL A 377 -2.84 10.30 20.74
C VAL A 377 -1.52 10.42 19.98
N LEU A 378 -0.63 9.42 20.10
CA LEU A 378 0.63 9.37 19.37
C LEU A 378 0.41 9.33 17.85
N ARG A 379 -0.51 8.47 17.39
CA ARG A 379 -0.85 8.35 15.96
C ARG A 379 -1.30 9.68 15.37
N VAL A 380 -2.20 10.40 16.04
CA VAL A 380 -2.68 11.71 15.58
C VAL A 380 -1.56 12.76 15.53
N ILE A 381 -0.68 12.81 16.55
CA ILE A 381 0.46 13.72 16.56
C ILE A 381 1.43 13.43 15.41
N LEU A 382 1.70 12.15 15.14
CA LEU A 382 2.54 11.73 14.03
C LEU A 382 1.89 12.07 12.67
N ILE A 383 0.59 11.86 12.51
CA ILE A 383 -0.16 12.25 11.29
C ILE A 383 -0.07 13.77 11.09
N ASN A 384 -0.31 14.55 12.15
CA ASN A 384 -0.21 16.01 12.10
C ASN A 384 1.20 16.46 11.66
N TYR A 385 2.24 15.85 12.24
CA TYR A 385 3.61 16.14 11.84
C TYR A 385 3.90 15.76 10.39
N LEU A 386 3.45 14.59 9.93
CA LEU A 386 3.66 14.13 8.55
C LEU A 386 2.93 14.99 7.52
N CYS A 387 1.74 15.50 7.85
CA CYS A 387 0.92 16.30 6.93
C CYS A 387 1.28 17.79 6.95
N GLN A 388 1.83 18.33 8.04
CA GLN A 388 2.19 19.75 8.07
C GLN A 388 3.55 20.01 7.41
N GLU A 389 3.59 20.80 6.33
CA GLU A 389 4.83 21.11 5.60
C GLU A 389 5.85 21.92 6.41
N ASN A 390 5.39 22.80 7.29
CA ASN A 390 6.22 23.73 8.07
C ASN A 390 5.75 23.80 9.54
N MET A 391 6.02 22.75 10.31
CA MET A 391 5.80 22.78 11.76
C MET A 391 7.02 23.41 12.45
N SER A 392 6.80 24.40 13.32
CA SER A 392 7.91 25.01 14.07
C SER A 392 8.48 24.06 15.12
N LYS A 393 9.77 24.24 15.46
CA LYS A 393 10.41 23.46 16.54
C LYS A 393 9.68 23.63 17.89
N ALA A 394 9.12 24.82 18.13
CA ALA A 394 8.40 25.11 19.37
C ALA A 394 7.07 24.34 19.46
N GLU A 395 6.28 24.32 18.38
CA GLU A 395 5.02 23.57 18.32
C GLU A 395 5.25 22.05 18.43
N LEU A 396 6.33 21.55 17.84
CA LEU A 396 6.68 20.14 17.96
C LEU A 396 7.12 19.78 19.39
N GLU A 397 7.92 20.63 20.02
CA GLU A 397 8.34 20.44 21.42
C GLU A 397 7.14 20.47 22.38
N GLU A 398 6.14 21.31 22.10
CA GLU A 398 4.88 21.33 22.86
C GLU A 398 4.12 19.99 22.74
N GLN A 399 4.00 19.44 21.52
CA GLN A 399 3.40 18.13 21.28
C GLN A 399 4.19 16.99 21.93
N ILE A 400 5.52 17.05 21.92
CA ILE A 400 6.40 16.09 22.60
C ILE A 400 6.19 16.15 24.12
N ASN A 401 6.15 17.35 24.71
CA ASN A 401 5.91 17.51 26.14
C ASN A 401 4.53 16.98 26.55
N PHE A 402 3.50 17.22 25.75
CA PHE A 402 2.15 16.68 25.97
C PHE A 402 2.10 15.14 25.96
N LEU A 403 2.95 14.49 25.15
CA LEU A 403 3.12 13.03 25.14
C LEU A 403 3.93 12.53 26.34
N ARG A 404 4.98 13.25 26.72
CA ARG A 404 5.81 12.95 27.89
C ARG A 404 4.99 12.97 29.18
N GLU A 405 4.08 13.94 29.32
CA GLU A 405 3.13 14.02 30.45
C GLU A 405 2.20 12.79 30.53
N ARG A 406 1.97 12.10 29.41
CA ARG A 406 1.16 10.87 29.31
C ARG A 406 2.00 9.58 29.37
N ASN A 407 3.30 9.68 29.66
CA ASN A 407 4.25 8.56 29.65
C ASN A 407 4.31 7.83 28.30
N VAL A 408 4.16 8.55 27.19
CA VAL A 408 4.31 7.98 25.85
C VAL A 408 5.76 8.09 25.39
N ASP A 409 6.28 7.02 24.79
CA ASP A 409 7.65 6.98 24.28
C ASP A 409 7.84 7.88 23.04
N GLU A 410 8.98 8.57 22.99
CA GLU A 410 9.31 9.55 21.95
C GLU A 410 10.09 8.96 20.76
N SER A 411 10.49 7.67 20.81
CA SER A 411 11.36 7.09 19.79
C SER A 411 10.72 7.11 18.40
N ALA A 412 9.40 6.90 18.33
CA ALA A 412 8.62 6.97 17.10
C ALA A 412 8.71 8.36 16.44
N ILE A 413 8.65 9.44 17.24
CA ILE A 413 8.76 10.82 16.74
C ILE A 413 10.15 11.05 16.17
N ARG A 414 11.20 10.64 16.90
CA ARG A 414 12.59 10.78 16.44
C ARG A 414 12.84 10.03 15.13
N PHE A 415 12.26 8.84 15.01
CA PHE A 415 12.32 8.06 13.78
C PHE A 415 11.65 8.80 12.62
N VAL A 416 10.43 9.30 12.81
CA VAL A 416 9.68 10.03 11.77
C VAL A 416 10.38 11.35 11.40
N GLN A 417 10.99 12.05 12.36
CA GLN A 417 11.82 13.23 12.09
C GLN A 417 13.00 12.89 11.17
N LYS A 418 13.71 11.79 11.43
CA LYS A 418 14.82 11.32 10.58
C LYS A 418 14.34 10.94 9.18
N MET A 419 13.21 10.23 9.08
CA MET A 419 12.63 9.86 7.78
C MET A 419 12.23 11.09 6.96
N ARG A 420 11.61 12.09 7.61
CA ARG A 420 11.20 13.33 6.95
C ARG A 420 12.40 14.17 6.49
N SER A 421 13.49 14.23 7.27
CA SER A 421 14.68 14.98 6.85
C SER A 421 15.32 14.37 5.60
N VAL A 422 15.36 13.03 5.50
CA VAL A 422 15.82 12.32 4.30
C VAL A 422 14.91 12.63 3.10
N SER A 423 13.59 12.66 3.28
CA SER A 423 12.64 12.95 2.21
C SER A 423 12.66 14.42 1.73
N GLN A 424 12.96 15.38 2.61
CA GLN A 424 13.00 16.81 2.26
C GLN A 424 14.26 17.25 1.50
N LEU A 425 15.34 16.45 1.51
CA LEU A 425 16.57 16.72 0.77
C LEU A 425 16.38 16.73 -0.76
N GLY A 426 15.26 16.22 -1.27
CA GLY A 426 14.92 16.20 -2.71
C GLY A 426 13.93 17.28 -3.19
N LYS A 427 13.48 18.22 -2.35
CA LYS A 427 12.43 19.19 -2.71
C LYS A 427 12.98 20.46 -3.37
N THR A 428 12.63 20.70 -4.63
CA THR A 428 12.62 22.05 -5.24
C THR A 428 11.18 22.49 -5.53
N ALA A 429 10.76 23.55 -4.83
CA ALA A 429 9.52 24.37 -4.96
C ALA A 429 8.18 23.80 -4.42
N PRO A 430 7.36 24.62 -3.74
CA PRO A 430 6.00 24.26 -3.28
C PRO A 430 4.92 24.66 -4.30
N GLU A 431 3.93 23.78 -4.55
CA GLU A 431 2.69 24.14 -5.26
C GLU A 431 1.44 23.82 -4.42
N GLU A 432 0.53 24.81 -4.38
CA GLU A 432 -0.66 24.88 -3.56
C GLU A 432 -1.75 23.88 -3.95
N HIS A 433 -2.31 23.16 -2.96
CA HIS A 433 -3.51 22.34 -3.14
C HIS A 433 -4.75 23.05 -2.57
N HIS A 434 -5.82 23.13 -3.39
CA HIS A 434 -7.12 23.67 -3.00
C HIS A 434 -8.06 22.56 -2.53
N GLY A 435 -8.52 22.63 -1.27
CA GLY A 435 -9.48 21.69 -0.67
C GLY A 435 -10.89 22.29 -0.51
N ALA A 436 -11.90 21.65 -1.10
CA ALA A 436 -13.31 21.97 -0.92
C ALA A 436 -13.88 21.26 0.33
N GLY A 437 -14.33 22.04 1.30
CA GLY A 437 -14.79 21.54 2.60
C GLY A 437 -16.13 20.79 2.59
N THR A 438 -16.29 19.89 3.55
CA THR A 438 -17.59 19.32 3.96
C THR A 438 -17.91 19.76 5.39
N LYS A 439 -19.16 20.19 5.62
CA LYS A 439 -19.68 20.58 6.94
C LYS A 439 -20.08 19.36 7.76
N THR A 440 -19.65 19.27 9.02
CA THR A 440 -20.12 18.28 10.00
C THR A 440 -21.14 18.90 10.98
N ILE A 441 -22.10 18.08 11.43
CA ILE A 441 -23.03 18.37 12.53
C ILE A 441 -22.71 17.36 13.65
N ASN A 442 -22.56 17.87 14.87
CA ASN A 442 -22.39 17.11 16.12
C ASN A 442 -23.44 16.00 16.29
N MET A 443 -23.02 14.73 16.45
CA MET A 443 -23.94 13.57 16.45
C MET A 443 -23.66 12.46 17.48
N PHE A 444 -23.39 12.78 18.74
CA PHE A 444 -23.45 11.76 19.82
C PHE A 444 -24.04 12.28 21.13
N ASN A 445 -25.22 12.91 21.07
CA ASN A 445 -26.02 13.22 22.28
C ASN A 445 -27.49 12.82 22.10
N LYS A 446 -27.77 11.51 22.04
CA LYS A 446 -29.02 10.84 22.47
C LYS A 446 -29.02 9.36 22.06
N LEU A 447 -28.94 8.46 23.04
CA LEU A 447 -29.92 7.37 23.27
C LEU A 447 -29.35 6.35 24.29
N LEU A 448 -29.95 6.31 25.48
CA LEU A 448 -29.88 5.19 26.41
C LEU A 448 -31.31 4.91 26.87
N SER A 449 -31.89 3.83 26.36
CA SER A 449 -32.91 2.97 27.00
C SER A 449 -33.71 2.24 25.93
N HIS A 450 -33.27 1.03 25.59
CA HIS A 450 -34.09 -0.18 25.60
C HIS A 450 -33.38 -1.32 24.88
N SER A 451 -33.41 -2.47 25.53
CA SER A 451 -32.90 -3.76 25.11
C SER A 451 -33.42 -4.17 23.73
N SER A 452 -32.56 -4.81 22.92
CA SER A 452 -32.87 -5.65 21.74
C SER A 452 -33.03 -5.03 20.34
N ARG A 453 -32.59 -3.80 20.08
CA ARG A 453 -32.29 -3.34 18.71
C ARG A 453 -30.85 -2.85 18.62
N PHE A 454 -30.09 -3.39 17.68
CA PHE A 454 -28.75 -2.93 17.35
C PHE A 454 -28.85 -1.47 16.86
N VAL A 455 -28.57 -0.51 17.73
CA VAL A 455 -28.77 0.93 17.48
C VAL A 455 -27.68 1.45 16.54
N MET A 456 -27.98 1.51 15.24
CA MET A 456 -27.07 2.03 14.19
C MET A 456 -27.30 3.51 13.85
N GLU A 457 -28.28 4.16 14.47
CA GLU A 457 -28.74 5.51 14.07
C GLU A 457 -27.66 6.60 14.22
N GLY A 458 -26.62 6.38 15.05
CA GLY A 458 -25.47 7.27 15.19
C GLY A 458 -24.32 7.05 14.19
N VAL A 459 -24.24 5.90 13.50
CA VAL A 459 -23.08 5.54 12.65
C VAL A 459 -23.39 5.64 11.15
N LYS A 460 -24.68 5.70 10.76
CA LYS A 460 -25.11 5.80 9.34
C LYS A 460 -24.57 7.03 8.63
N ASN A 461 -24.30 8.11 9.36
CA ASN A 461 -23.79 9.36 8.78
C ASN A 461 -22.25 9.41 8.66
N LEU A 462 -21.54 8.35 9.09
CA LEU A 462 -20.09 8.22 9.03
C LEU A 462 -19.62 7.40 7.82
N VAL A 463 -20.40 7.32 6.74
CA VAL A 463 -19.90 6.70 5.50
C VAL A 463 -18.87 7.65 4.90
N PRO A 464 -17.56 7.32 4.92
CA PRO A 464 -16.55 8.22 4.40
C PRO A 464 -16.74 8.36 2.89
N LYS A 465 -16.54 9.56 2.34
CA LYS A 465 -16.34 9.69 0.90
C LYS A 465 -15.09 8.92 0.53
N LYS A 466 -15.15 8.08 -0.51
CA LYS A 466 -13.97 7.38 -1.02
C LYS A 466 -12.99 8.42 -1.55
N HIS A 467 -11.83 8.53 -0.92
CA HIS A 467 -10.69 9.28 -1.42
C HIS A 467 -9.62 8.29 -1.90
N ASN A 468 -8.96 8.61 -3.00
CA ASN A 468 -7.81 7.82 -3.45
C ASN A 468 -6.61 8.18 -2.58
N LEU A 469 -6.04 7.20 -1.91
CA LEU A 469 -4.81 7.38 -1.14
C LEU A 469 -3.63 7.60 -2.11
N PRO A 470 -2.49 8.19 -1.66
CA PRO A 470 -1.34 8.48 -2.50
C PRO A 470 -0.92 7.32 -3.41
N LEU A 471 -0.86 6.08 -2.88
CA LEU A 471 -0.52 4.90 -3.67
C LEU A 471 -1.61 4.48 -4.68
N THR A 472 -2.89 4.71 -4.36
CA THR A 472 -3.99 4.42 -5.28
C THR A 472 -4.05 5.42 -6.43
N MET A 473 -3.57 6.65 -6.26
CA MET A 473 -3.47 7.66 -7.32
C MET A 473 -2.44 7.32 -8.40
N VAL A 474 -1.60 6.31 -8.15
CA VAL A 474 -0.57 5.81 -9.06
C VAL A 474 -1.12 4.82 -10.08
N CYS A 475 -2.18 4.10 -9.69
CA CYS A 475 -2.82 3.03 -10.44
C CYS A 475 -4.10 3.53 -11.11
#